data_AF-A0A3B4B6J4-F1
#
_entry.id   AF-A0A3B4B6J4-F1
#
_cell.length_a   1.000
_cell.length_b   1.000
_cell.length_c   1.000
_cell.angle_alpha   90.00
_cell.angle_beta   90.00
_cell.angle_gamma   90.00
#
_symmetry.space_group_name_H-M   'P 1'
#
loop_
_entity.id
_entity.type
_entity.pdbx_description
1 polymer ?
#
loop_
_entity_poly.entity_id
_entity_poly.type
_entity_poly.pdbx_seq_one_letter_code
_entity_poly.pdbx_strand_id
1 'polypeptide(L)'
;MAERKGTAKLDFLRKIELEIQEKWEREKVFEHDAPTTIGYFVTFPYPYMNGRLHLGHTFSLSKCEFAVGYQMLKGKNSLFPFGLLMSQACADKLKREMELYGNPPQFPDEDEEEKEKPKTNDEIVIKDKAKGKKVFKKMEPH
;
A
#
# COMPACT_ATOMS: atom_id res chain seq x y z
N MET A 1 5.34 -23.77 25.74
CA MET A 1 4.41 -23.08 24.82
C MET A 1 3.09 -22.92 25.55
N ALA A 2 2.57 -21.70 25.69
CA ALA A 2 1.31 -21.47 26.41
C ALA A 2 0.13 -22.04 25.62
N GLU A 3 -0.59 -22.99 26.21
CA GLU A 3 -1.81 -23.58 25.67
C GLU A 3 -2.88 -22.49 25.53
N ARG A 4 -3.28 -22.17 24.30
CA ARG A 4 -4.29 -21.15 24.03
C ARG A 4 -5.66 -21.69 24.44
N LYS A 5 -6.28 -21.04 25.43
CA LYS A 5 -7.67 -21.26 25.82
C LYS A 5 -8.62 -21.03 24.63
N GLY A 6 -9.28 -22.10 24.18
CA GLY A 6 -10.48 -22.18 23.32
C GLY A 6 -10.59 -21.23 22.12
N THR A 7 -10.22 -21.68 20.92
CA THR A 7 -10.45 -20.95 19.63
C THR A 7 -11.90 -20.98 19.15
N ALA A 8 -12.79 -21.70 19.83
CA ALA A 8 -14.17 -21.97 19.39
C ALA A 8 -14.96 -20.70 18.99
N LYS A 9 -14.77 -19.58 19.70
CA LYS A 9 -15.44 -18.30 19.37
C LYS A 9 -14.95 -17.73 18.03
N LEU A 10 -13.65 -17.81 17.78
CA LEU A 10 -13.04 -17.33 16.55
C LEU A 10 -13.42 -18.22 15.36
N ASP A 11 -13.45 -19.53 15.57
CA ASP A 11 -13.89 -20.49 14.55
C ASP A 11 -15.38 -20.31 14.21
N PHE A 12 -16.21 -20.03 15.22
CA PHE A 12 -17.61 -19.68 15.02
C PHE A 12 -17.80 -18.41 14.18
N LEU A 13 -17.07 -17.33 14.48
CA LEU A 13 -17.16 -16.08 13.71
C LEU A 13 -16.68 -16.27 12.26
N ARG A 14 -15.57 -16.99 12.06
CA ARG A 14 -15.07 -17.30 10.71
C ARG A 14 -16.07 -18.09 9.87
N LYS A 15 -16.79 -19.02 10.49
CA LYS A 15 -17.85 -19.77 9.79
C LYS A 15 -18.94 -18.83 9.29
N ILE A 16 -19.42 -17.92 10.14
CA ILE A 16 -20.43 -16.92 9.76
C ILE A 16 -19.89 -16.01 8.65
N GLU A 17 -18.64 -15.54 8.76
CA GLU A 17 -18.00 -14.69 7.75
C GLU A 17 -18.02 -15.36 6.37
N LEU A 18 -17.66 -16.64 6.28
CA LEU A 18 -17.64 -17.39 5.02
C LEU A 18 -19.06 -17.57 4.43
N GLU A 19 -20.03 -17.94 5.27
CA GLU A 19 -21.43 -18.11 4.83
C GLU A 19 -22.03 -16.81 4.27
N ILE A 20 -21.73 -15.68 4.91
CA ILE A 20 -22.21 -14.37 4.49
C ILE A 20 -21.49 -13.88 3.23
N GLN A 21 -20.17 -14.08 3.12
CA GLN A 21 -19.41 -13.76 1.90
C GLN A 21 -19.95 -14.52 0.68
N GLU A 22 -20.22 -15.81 0.82
CA GLU A 22 -20.80 -16.62 -0.26
C GLU A 22 -22.19 -16.11 -0.66
N LYS A 23 -23.01 -15.71 0.32
CA LYS A 23 -24.32 -15.13 0.04
C LYS A 23 -24.20 -13.82 -0.74
N TRP A 24 -23.31 -12.92 -0.33
CA TRP A 24 -23.08 -11.64 -1.00
C TRP A 24 -22.59 -11.81 -2.43
N GLU A 25 -21.69 -12.76 -2.67
CA GLU A 25 -21.18 -13.09 -4.01
C GLU A 25 -22.30 -13.62 -4.91
N ARG A 26 -23.10 -14.58 -4.40
CA ARG A 26 -24.21 -15.17 -5.16
C ARG A 26 -25.30 -14.16 -5.51
N GLU A 27 -25.61 -13.25 -4.59
CA GLU A 27 -26.62 -12.22 -4.79
C GLU A 27 -26.08 -10.98 -5.51
N LYS A 28 -24.76 -10.91 -5.75
CA LYS A 28 -24.08 -9.79 -6.43
C LYS A 28 -24.44 -8.42 -5.83
N VAL A 29 -24.59 -8.36 -4.50
CA VAL A 29 -25.14 -7.20 -3.80
C VAL A 29 -24.31 -5.92 -3.94
N PHE A 30 -23.04 -6.04 -4.33
CA PHE A 30 -22.11 -4.93 -4.55
C PHE A 30 -21.83 -4.66 -6.03
N GLU A 31 -22.45 -5.41 -6.96
CA GLU A 31 -22.42 -5.07 -8.38
C GLU A 31 -23.45 -3.96 -8.64
N HIS A 32 -22.97 -2.79 -9.04
CA HIS A 32 -23.80 -1.64 -9.32
C HIS A 32 -23.59 -1.14 -10.74
N ASP A 33 -24.69 -1.01 -11.47
CA ASP A 33 -24.74 -0.26 -12.72
C ASP A 33 -24.67 1.25 -12.44
N ALA A 34 -24.25 2.00 -13.46
CA ALA A 34 -24.15 3.45 -13.38
C ALA A 34 -25.51 4.06 -12.97
N PRO A 35 -25.59 4.81 -11.84
CA PRO A 35 -26.83 5.42 -11.42
C PRO A 35 -27.24 6.54 -12.38
N THR A 36 -28.56 6.70 -12.55
CA THR A 36 -29.16 7.90 -13.15
C THR A 36 -29.24 9.08 -12.18
N THR A 37 -28.96 8.85 -10.89
CA THR A 37 -29.02 9.81 -9.78
C THR A 37 -27.64 10.02 -9.14
N ILE A 38 -27.57 10.88 -8.11
CA ILE A 38 -26.32 11.20 -7.41
C ILE A 38 -25.75 9.95 -6.71
N GLY A 39 -24.64 9.43 -7.23
CA GLY A 39 -23.88 8.33 -6.63
C GLY A 39 -22.83 8.78 -5.61
N TYR A 40 -22.21 7.81 -4.95
CA TYR A 40 -21.04 7.98 -4.11
C TYR A 40 -19.89 7.12 -4.63
N PHE A 41 -18.79 7.73 -5.04
CA PHE A 41 -17.66 7.02 -5.64
C PHE A 41 -16.42 7.19 -4.76
N VAL A 42 -15.84 6.07 -4.34
CA VAL A 42 -14.63 6.04 -3.52
C VAL A 42 -13.58 5.21 -4.23
N THR A 43 -12.32 5.63 -4.17
CA THR A 43 -11.19 4.87 -4.71
C THR A 43 -10.13 4.71 -3.65
N PHE A 44 -9.47 3.55 -3.67
CA PHE A 44 -8.29 3.27 -2.87
C PHE A 44 -7.08 3.21 -3.81
N PRO A 45 -5.97 3.92 -3.51
CA PRO A 45 -4.75 3.84 -4.32
C PRO A 45 -4.31 2.38 -4.47
N TYR A 46 -4.16 1.93 -5.71
CA TYR A 46 -3.89 0.52 -5.99
C TYR A 46 -2.58 0.07 -5.34
N PRO A 47 -2.61 -0.94 -4.46
CA PRO A 47 -1.40 -1.43 -3.82
C PRO A 47 -0.51 -2.13 -4.85
N TYR A 48 0.80 -1.99 -4.66
CA TYR A 48 1.79 -2.75 -5.43
C TYR A 48 1.76 -4.22 -5.02
N MET A 49 1.76 -5.11 -6.02
CA MET A 49 1.66 -6.55 -5.84
C MET A 49 3.03 -7.25 -5.85
N ASN A 50 4.03 -6.57 -5.27
CA ASN A 50 5.35 -7.15 -4.99
C ASN A 50 5.36 -7.99 -3.68
N GLY A 51 4.20 -8.17 -3.03
CA GLY A 51 4.05 -8.95 -1.81
C GLY A 51 2.59 -9.12 -1.41
N ARG A 52 2.36 -9.73 -0.24
CA ARG A 52 1.01 -9.83 0.35
C ARG A 52 0.59 -8.48 0.95
N LEU A 53 -0.72 -8.22 0.93
CA LEU A 53 -1.28 -7.06 1.61
C LEU A 53 -1.05 -7.17 3.13
N HIS A 54 -0.31 -6.21 3.71
CA HIS A 54 -0.13 -6.09 5.15
C HIS A 54 -1.22 -5.23 5.81
N LEU A 55 -1.27 -5.25 7.15
CA LEU A 55 -2.30 -4.59 7.96
C LEU A 55 -2.42 -3.07 7.70
N GLY A 56 -1.35 -2.43 7.22
CA GLY A 56 -1.36 -1.01 6.86
C GLY A 56 -2.22 -0.72 5.64
N HIS A 57 -2.26 -1.64 4.66
CA HIS A 57 -3.20 -1.54 3.55
C HIS A 57 -4.63 -1.65 4.06
N THR A 58 -4.92 -2.63 4.91
CA THR A 58 -6.26 -2.85 5.47
C THR A 58 -6.73 -1.67 6.33
N PHE A 59 -5.83 -1.05 7.10
CA PHE A 59 -6.14 0.16 7.87
C PHE A 59 -6.51 1.36 6.99
N SER A 60 -5.83 1.53 5.87
CA SER A 60 -6.11 2.64 4.95
C SER A 60 -7.37 2.37 4.12
N LEU A 61 -7.57 1.11 3.72
CA LEU A 61 -8.74 0.64 2.98
C LEU A 61 -10.03 0.71 3.82
N SER A 62 -9.96 0.41 5.12
CA SER A 62 -11.13 0.41 6.00
C SER A 62 -11.85 1.76 6.05
N LYS A 63 -11.13 2.87 5.88
CA LYS A 63 -11.72 4.22 5.78
C LYS A 63 -12.69 4.34 4.60
N CYS A 64 -12.33 3.73 3.47
CA CYS A 64 -13.16 3.71 2.28
C CYS A 64 -14.35 2.77 2.48
N GLU A 65 -14.08 1.57 3.00
CA GLU A 65 -15.09 0.54 3.26
C GLU A 65 -16.22 1.04 4.17
N PHE A 66 -15.87 1.67 5.30
CA PHE A 66 -16.84 2.21 6.24
C PHE A 66 -17.63 3.40 5.66
N ALA A 67 -16.98 4.23 4.84
CA ALA A 67 -17.64 5.34 4.19
C ALA A 67 -18.70 4.88 3.17
N VAL A 68 -18.36 3.86 2.37
CA VAL A 68 -19.28 3.26 1.39
C VAL A 68 -20.47 2.62 2.10
N GLY A 69 -20.23 1.78 3.12
CA GLY A 69 -21.31 1.15 3.90
C GLY A 69 -22.26 2.19 4.51
N TYR A 70 -21.74 3.29 5.06
CA TYR A 70 -22.57 4.38 5.58
C TYR A 70 -23.41 5.07 4.50
N GLN A 71 -22.86 5.33 3.31
CA GLN A 71 -23.59 6.01 2.23
C GLN A 71 -24.64 5.08 1.60
N MET A 72 -24.38 3.78 1.53
CA MET A 72 -25.38 2.79 1.12
C MET A 72 -26.58 2.78 2.08
N LEU A 73 -26.34 2.85 3.39
CA LEU A 73 -27.42 2.97 4.39
C LEU A 73 -28.23 4.27 4.25
N LYS A 74 -27.64 5.33 3.70
CA LYS A 74 -28.33 6.59 3.35
C LYS A 74 -29.08 6.52 2.02
N GLY A 75 -29.10 5.37 1.35
CA GLY A 75 -29.80 5.15 0.08
C GLY A 75 -29.04 5.67 -1.13
N LYS A 76 -27.75 5.99 -1.02
CA LYS A 76 -26.94 6.37 -2.19
C LYS A 76 -26.39 5.14 -2.90
N ASN A 77 -26.48 5.14 -4.23
CA ASN A 77 -25.77 4.16 -5.04
C ASN A 77 -24.25 4.41 -4.89
N SER A 78 -23.54 3.47 -4.25
CA SER A 78 -22.14 3.66 -3.86
C SER A 78 -21.26 2.65 -4.58
N LEU A 79 -20.21 3.13 -5.24
CA LEU A 79 -19.29 2.30 -6.01
C LEU A 79 -17.87 2.40 -5.42
N PHE A 80 -17.30 1.22 -5.12
CA PHE A 80 -15.94 1.08 -4.59
C PHE A 80 -15.16 0.03 -5.38
N PRO A 81 -14.54 0.42 -6.50
CA PRO A 81 -13.72 -0.51 -7.29
C PRO A 81 -12.35 -0.70 -6.62
N PHE A 82 -11.85 -1.93 -6.68
CA PHE A 82 -10.52 -2.27 -6.19
C PHE A 82 -9.65 -2.79 -7.33
N GLY A 83 -8.49 -2.17 -7.53
CA GLY A 83 -7.51 -2.54 -8.55
C GLY A 83 -6.16 -2.89 -7.91
N LEU A 84 -5.29 -3.50 -8.69
CA LEU A 84 -3.99 -3.98 -8.26
C LEU A 84 -2.90 -3.52 -9.24
N LEU A 85 -1.75 -3.10 -8.73
CA LEU A 85 -0.63 -2.63 -9.55
C LEU A 85 0.50 -3.65 -9.57
N MET A 86 0.84 -4.16 -10.76
CA MET A 86 1.91 -5.15 -10.95
C MET A 86 3.25 -4.48 -11.24
N SER A 87 4.33 -4.97 -10.64
CA SER A 87 5.72 -4.53 -10.91
C SER A 87 6.65 -5.73 -11.04
N GLN A 88 7.57 -5.68 -12.02
CA GLN A 88 8.48 -6.78 -12.37
C GLN A 88 9.84 -6.72 -11.66
N ALA A 89 10.18 -5.59 -11.02
CA ALA A 89 11.51 -5.36 -10.46
C ALA A 89 11.97 -6.42 -9.45
N CYS A 90 11.04 -6.95 -8.64
CA CYS A 90 11.35 -8.01 -7.68
C CYS A 90 11.70 -9.35 -8.36
N ALA A 91 11.04 -9.66 -9.49
CA ALA A 91 11.35 -10.87 -10.26
C ALA A 91 12.73 -10.78 -10.90
N ASP A 92 13.10 -9.61 -11.43
CA ASP A 92 14.41 -9.39 -12.03
C ASP A 92 15.54 -9.49 -11.00
N LYS A 93 15.33 -8.95 -9.79
CA LYS A 93 16.29 -9.10 -8.67
C LYS A 93 16.47 -10.56 -8.29
N LEU A 94 15.37 -11.31 -8.15
CA LEU A 94 15.40 -12.72 -7.77
C LEU A 94 16.08 -13.58 -8.85
N LYS A 95 15.82 -13.30 -10.13
CA LYS A 95 16.50 -13.96 -11.24
C LYS A 95 18.01 -13.75 -11.18
N ARG A 96 18.44 -12.51 -10.94
CA ARG A 96 19.88 -12.18 -10.78
C ARG A 96 20.50 -12.92 -9.60
N GLU A 97 19.82 -12.95 -8.45
CA GLU A 97 20.33 -13.66 -7.26
C GLU A 97 20.45 -15.18 -7.51
N MET A 98 19.50 -15.79 -8.22
CA MET A 98 19.60 -17.19 -8.62
C MET A 98 20.75 -17.46 -9.60
N GLU A 99 20.99 -16.54 -10.55
CA GLU A 99 22.10 -16.63 -11.51
C GLU A 99 23.48 -16.48 -10.84
N LEU A 100 23.60 -15.59 -9.84
CA LEU A 100 24.85 -15.30 -9.14
C LEU A 100 25.19 -16.32 -8.05
N TYR A 101 24.21 -16.72 -7.25
CA TYR A 101 24.43 -17.46 -6.02
C TYR A 101 23.90 -18.91 -6.07
N GLY A 102 23.21 -19.30 -7.14
CA GLY A 102 22.63 -20.63 -7.31
C GLY A 102 21.28 -20.83 -6.60
N ASN A 103 20.87 -22.08 -6.45
CA ASN A 103 19.61 -22.48 -5.80
C ASN A 103 19.79 -23.80 -5.01
N PRO A 104 19.92 -23.77 -3.67
CA PRO A 104 19.74 -22.61 -2.79
C PRO A 104 20.89 -21.60 -2.91
N PRO A 105 20.60 -20.28 -2.80
CA PRO A 105 21.61 -19.24 -2.97
C PRO A 105 22.66 -19.30 -1.86
N GLN A 106 23.94 -19.24 -2.24
CA GLN A 106 25.09 -19.10 -1.34
C GLN A 106 25.64 -17.68 -1.43
N PHE A 107 25.35 -16.85 -0.43
CA PHE A 107 25.84 -15.47 -0.38
C PHE A 107 27.26 -15.42 0.20
N PRO A 108 28.12 -14.49 -0.28
CA PRO A 108 29.45 -14.30 0.28
C PRO A 108 29.37 -13.81 1.74
N ASP A 109 30.37 -14.16 2.55
CA ASP A 109 30.51 -13.67 3.92
C ASP A 109 30.84 -12.16 3.91
N GLU A 110 30.22 -11.39 4.81
CA GLU A 110 30.27 -9.91 4.86
C GLU A 110 31.70 -9.34 4.95
N ASP A 111 32.71 -10.16 5.29
CA ASP A 111 34.11 -9.75 5.42
C ASP A 111 34.84 -9.56 4.07
N GLU A 112 34.27 -10.00 2.95
CA GLU A 112 34.91 -9.84 1.62
C GLU A 112 34.49 -8.57 0.86
N GLU A 113 33.40 -7.88 1.25
CA GLU A 113 32.87 -6.72 0.49
C GLU A 113 33.44 -5.35 0.90
N GLU A 114 34.25 -5.23 1.96
CA GLU A 114 34.91 -3.95 2.31
C GLU A 114 36.15 -3.60 1.45
N LYS A 115 36.59 -4.48 0.55
CA LYS A 115 37.79 -4.26 -0.27
C LYS A 115 37.48 -4.08 -1.74
N GLU A 116 36.67 -3.09 -2.11
CA GLU A 116 36.87 -2.36 -3.37
C GLU A 116 36.00 -1.09 -3.49
N LYS A 117 36.64 0.08 -3.28
CA LYS A 117 36.56 1.31 -4.11
C LYS A 117 37.30 2.48 -3.44
N PRO A 118 38.49 2.91 -3.91
CA PRO A 118 38.94 4.28 -3.68
C PRO A 118 38.11 5.22 -4.58
N LYS A 119 37.22 6.01 -3.96
CA LYS A 119 36.59 7.16 -4.61
C LYS A 119 37.63 8.27 -4.70
N THR A 120 38.08 8.59 -5.91
CA THR A 120 38.76 9.86 -6.19
C THR A 120 37.76 10.99 -6.02
N ASN A 121 38.05 11.89 -5.07
CA ASN A 121 37.32 13.13 -4.83
C ASN A 121 37.59 14.13 -5.97
N ASP A 122 36.58 14.44 -6.79
CA ASP A 122 36.55 15.69 -7.54
C ASP A 122 35.66 16.68 -6.80
N GLU A 123 36.30 17.62 -6.11
CA GLU A 123 35.68 18.76 -5.45
C GLU A 123 35.02 19.68 -6.51
N ILE A 124 33.68 19.72 -6.54
CA ILE A 124 32.96 20.80 -7.21
C ILE A 124 32.79 21.94 -6.19
N VAL A 125 33.70 22.91 -6.27
CA VAL A 125 33.65 24.19 -5.56
C VAL A 125 32.41 24.98 -6.01
N ILE A 126 31.38 25.07 -5.17
CA ILE A 126 30.27 26.02 -5.37
C ILE A 126 30.71 27.37 -4.80
N LYS A 127 30.85 28.34 -5.69
CA LYS A 127 31.32 29.70 -5.43
C LYS A 127 30.14 30.59 -5.06
N ASP A 128 29.98 30.91 -3.78
CA ASP A 128 29.02 31.91 -3.29
C ASP A 128 29.36 33.32 -3.80
N LYS A 129 28.44 33.95 -4.53
CA LYS A 129 28.48 35.38 -4.88
C LYS A 129 27.11 36.04 -4.67
N ALA A 130 26.99 36.63 -3.48
CA ALA A 130 26.49 37.98 -3.19
C ALA A 130 25.03 38.40 -3.48
N LYS A 131 24.35 38.75 -2.37
CA LYS A 131 23.63 40.02 -2.09
C LYS A 131 22.45 40.44 -2.98
N GLY A 132 21.26 40.48 -2.36
CA GLY A 132 20.15 41.34 -2.80
C GLY A 132 19.00 41.40 -1.79
N LYS A 133 19.01 42.40 -0.90
CA LYS A 133 17.91 42.79 0.00
C LYS A 133 16.56 42.86 -0.74
N LYS A 134 15.52 42.21 -0.22
CA LYS A 134 14.14 42.71 -0.36
C LYS A 134 13.46 42.73 1.01
N VAL A 135 13.02 43.93 1.36
CA VAL A 135 12.41 44.34 2.62
C VAL A 135 10.96 43.85 2.65
N PHE A 136 10.59 43.08 3.67
CA PHE A 136 9.20 42.69 3.92
C PHE A 136 8.54 43.80 4.75
N LYS A 137 7.67 44.60 4.13
CA LYS A 137 6.90 45.65 4.82
C LYS A 137 5.64 44.99 5.41
N LYS A 138 5.60 44.87 6.74
CA LYS A 138 4.36 44.59 7.50
C LYS A 138 3.38 45.75 7.28
N MET A 139 2.14 45.43 6.96
CA MET A 139 0.98 46.33 7.13
C MET A 139 -0.07 45.56 7.91
N GLU A 140 -0.35 46.03 9.12
CA GLU A 140 -1.46 45.61 9.97
C GLU A 140 -2.77 46.31 9.54
N PRO A 141 -3.93 45.73 9.90
CA PRO A 141 -5.22 46.15 9.39
C PRO A 141 -5.78 47.38 10.11
N HIS A 142 -6.52 48.20 9.37
CA HIS A 142 -7.53 49.12 9.87
C HIS A 142 -8.74 49.11 8.92
#